data_AF-A0A367AJ14-F1
#
_entry.id   AF-A0A367AJ14-F1
#
_cell.length_a   1.000
_cell.length_b   1.000
_cell.length_c   1.000
_cell.angle_alpha   90.00
_cell.angle_beta   90.00
_cell.angle_gamma   90.00
#
_symmetry.space_group_name_H-M   'P 1'
#
loop_
_entity.id
_entity.type
_entity.pdbx_description
1 polymer ?
#
loop_
_entity_poly.entity_id
_entity_poly.type
_entity_poly.pdbx_seq_one_letter_code
_entity_poly.pdbx_strand_id
1 'polypeptide(L)'
;MTVTAESTTVVLDPRRNVPGARQGFGHTLRAEWIKFWTVRSTPWSFAALFALGAGLTVLVCATSAEWLASSEADESPGSFVTWGMMFAQITAIVLGTLAVTSEYGTGMIRATLAATPRRGAVLAAKAAVLAGTLFVAGVVTAVVGFLGGNWFLDREGIGLALTDDGVLRSMLGSGLYLAGLGLFAAAVGILVRHTAAALSVVLALVFVVGNMAFLLPGTWGEWTAKLLPGNAGSEVTTPVSFNPELLAPWTGFAVFSAEVLALLVVGWLAFQRRDA
;
A
#
# COMPACT_ATOMS: atom_id res chain seq x y z
N MET A 1 22.02 59.31 -31.55
CA MET A 1 21.11 58.24 -31.10
C MET A 1 21.96 57.27 -30.29
N THR A 2 22.03 57.48 -28.98
CA THR A 2 22.97 56.79 -28.08
C THR A 2 22.21 55.68 -27.38
N VAL A 3 22.46 54.43 -27.77
CA VAL A 3 21.83 53.26 -27.15
C VAL A 3 22.61 52.95 -25.87
N THR A 4 21.99 53.22 -24.72
CA THR A 4 22.47 52.79 -23.41
C THR A 4 22.09 51.31 -23.24
N ALA A 5 23.09 50.44 -23.20
CA ALA A 5 22.88 49.04 -22.87
C ALA A 5 22.64 48.91 -21.36
N GLU A 6 21.39 48.70 -20.94
CA GLU A 6 21.09 48.27 -19.58
C GLU A 6 21.64 46.84 -19.39
N SER A 7 22.77 46.72 -18.70
CA SER A 7 23.25 45.44 -18.21
C SER A 7 22.37 44.98 -17.05
N THR A 8 21.34 44.20 -17.35
CA THR A 8 20.49 43.53 -16.35
C THR A 8 21.21 42.30 -15.78
N THR A 9 22.45 42.47 -15.32
CA THR A 9 23.14 41.41 -14.59
C THR A 9 22.68 41.43 -13.15
N VAL A 10 21.71 40.56 -12.83
CA VAL A 10 21.33 40.28 -11.44
C VAL A 10 22.54 39.62 -10.76
N VAL A 11 23.27 40.40 -9.97
CA VAL A 11 24.36 39.88 -9.13
C VAL A 11 23.73 39.01 -8.04
N LEU A 12 23.75 37.69 -8.26
CA LEU A 12 23.41 36.72 -7.24
C LEU A 12 24.53 36.77 -6.19
N ASP A 13 24.27 37.43 -5.06
CA ASP A 13 25.18 37.43 -3.92
C ASP A 13 25.34 35.99 -3.38
N PRO A 14 26.52 35.36 -3.54
CA PRO A 14 26.75 33.99 -3.07
C PRO A 14 26.68 33.88 -1.54
N ARG A 15 26.71 35.01 -0.83
CA ARG A 15 26.68 35.12 0.63
C ARG A 15 25.33 35.60 1.16
N ARG A 16 24.34 35.82 0.30
CA ARG A 16 22.98 36.11 0.75
C ARG A 16 22.42 34.84 1.36
N ASN A 17 22.64 34.70 2.67
CA ASN A 17 21.92 33.76 3.51
C ASN A 17 20.44 34.12 3.38
N VAL A 18 19.73 33.46 2.47
CA VAL A 18 18.26 33.41 2.52
C VAL A 18 17.98 32.88 3.93
N PRO A 19 17.28 33.65 4.79
CA PRO A 19 17.03 33.25 6.16
C PRO A 19 16.56 31.80 6.14
N GLY A 20 17.32 30.93 6.80
CA GLY A 20 17.09 29.50 6.83
C GLY A 20 15.77 29.21 7.52
N ALA A 21 14.67 29.33 6.77
CA ALA A 21 13.40 28.74 7.14
C ALA A 21 13.68 27.24 7.14
N ARG A 22 14.06 26.71 8.31
CA ARG A 22 14.07 25.28 8.58
C ARG A 22 12.73 24.78 8.09
N GLN A 23 12.70 24.12 6.92
CA GLN A 23 11.45 23.69 6.34
C GLN A 23 10.81 22.74 7.35
N GLY A 24 9.69 23.18 7.93
CA GLY A 24 8.96 22.39 8.91
C GLY A 24 8.49 21.09 8.27
N PHE A 25 8.25 20.06 9.09
CA PHE A 25 7.76 18.77 8.62
C PHE A 25 6.51 18.89 7.71
N GLY A 26 5.63 19.85 7.98
CA GLY A 26 4.47 20.14 7.13
C GLY A 26 4.82 20.58 5.70
N HIS A 27 5.91 21.32 5.49
CA HIS A 27 6.37 21.66 4.13
C HIS A 27 6.91 20.44 3.40
N THR A 28 7.66 19.58 4.09
CA THR A 28 8.13 18.30 3.54
C THR A 28 6.96 17.39 3.18
N LEU A 29 5.96 17.28 4.06
CA LEU A 29 4.74 16.51 3.81
C LEU A 29 3.98 17.02 2.59
N ARG A 30 3.80 18.34 2.48
CA ARG A 30 3.17 18.97 1.31
C ARG A 30 3.95 18.71 0.02
N ALA A 31 5.27 18.77 0.07
CA ALA A 31 6.12 18.47 -1.08
C ALA A 31 6.00 17.01 -1.51
N GLU A 32 6.02 16.06 -0.58
CA GLU A 32 5.80 14.64 -0.87
C GLU A 32 4.40 14.36 -1.41
N TRP A 33 3.37 15.04 -0.90
CA TRP A 33 2.00 14.93 -1.41
C TRP A 33 1.89 15.37 -2.87
N ILE A 34 2.46 16.54 -3.20
CA ILE A 34 2.48 17.05 -4.58
C ILE A 34 3.26 16.08 -5.48
N LYS A 35 4.45 15.62 -5.05
CA LYS A 35 5.25 14.65 -5.81
C LYS A 35 4.45 13.38 -6.09
N PHE A 36 3.86 12.77 -5.08
CA PHE A 36 3.09 11.53 -5.22
C PHE A 36 1.97 11.65 -6.26
N TRP A 37 1.19 12.73 -6.23
CA TRP A 37 0.06 12.93 -7.12
C TRP A 37 0.42 13.45 -8.52
N THR A 38 1.61 14.02 -8.70
CA THR A 38 2.08 14.48 -10.02
C THR A 38 2.65 13.37 -10.90
N VAL A 39 2.93 12.19 -10.34
CA VAL A 39 3.40 11.04 -11.15
C VAL A 39 2.25 10.51 -11.99
N ARG A 40 2.44 10.47 -13.32
CA ARG A 40 1.42 10.00 -14.28
C ARG A 40 0.94 8.58 -14.02
N SER A 41 1.76 7.72 -13.40
CA SER A 41 1.39 6.34 -13.06
C SER A 41 0.46 6.25 -11.85
N THR A 42 0.41 7.26 -10.98
CA THR A 42 -0.42 7.28 -9.77
C THR A 42 -1.92 7.14 -10.07
N PRO A 43 -2.55 7.97 -10.93
CA PRO A 43 -3.98 7.83 -11.23
C PRO A 43 -4.31 6.49 -11.90
N TRP A 44 -3.46 5.99 -12.80
CA TRP A 44 -3.65 4.66 -13.40
C TRP A 44 -3.55 3.52 -12.38
N SER A 45 -2.67 3.66 -11.39
CA SER A 45 -2.55 2.67 -10.30
C SER A 45 -3.79 2.67 -9.41
N PHE A 46 -4.37 3.83 -9.12
CA PHE A 46 -5.65 3.91 -8.41
C PHE A 46 -6.82 3.38 -9.25
N ALA A 47 -6.87 3.69 -10.55
CA ALA A 47 -7.87 3.11 -11.44
C ALA A 47 -7.79 1.57 -11.45
N ALA A 48 -6.58 1.02 -11.52
CA ALA A 48 -6.36 -0.42 -11.41
C ALA A 48 -6.72 -0.97 -10.02
N LEU A 49 -6.43 -0.23 -8.93
CA LEU A 49 -6.84 -0.60 -7.57
C LEU A 49 -8.36 -0.72 -7.48
N PHE A 50 -9.11 0.26 -7.98
CA PHE A 50 -10.58 0.23 -7.98
C PHE A 50 -11.13 -0.87 -8.88
N ALA A 51 -10.56 -1.06 -10.07
CA ALA A 51 -11.00 -2.09 -11.00
C ALA A 51 -10.78 -3.51 -10.44
N LEU A 52 -9.59 -3.78 -9.89
CA LEU A 52 -9.25 -5.09 -9.33
C LEU A 52 -9.90 -5.32 -7.96
N GLY A 53 -10.01 -4.28 -7.13
CA GLY A 53 -10.60 -4.37 -5.80
C GLY A 53 -12.11 -4.38 -5.83
N ALA A 54 -12.70 -3.21 -6.11
CA ALA A 54 -14.16 -3.07 -6.13
C ALA A 54 -14.78 -3.80 -7.32
N GLY A 55 -14.27 -3.57 -8.53
CA GLY A 55 -14.85 -4.12 -9.76
C GLY A 55 -14.90 -5.64 -9.76
N LEU A 56 -13.81 -6.31 -9.38
CA LEU A 56 -13.78 -7.77 -9.31
C LEU A 56 -14.63 -8.33 -8.18
N THR A 57 -14.68 -7.65 -7.02
CA THR A 57 -15.60 -8.04 -5.92
C THR A 57 -17.05 -8.02 -6.38
N VAL A 58 -17.46 -6.95 -7.06
CA VAL A 58 -18.81 -6.81 -7.62
C VAL A 58 -19.09 -7.91 -8.64
N LEU A 59 -18.16 -8.13 -9.58
CA LEU A 59 -18.30 -9.17 -10.59
C LEU A 59 -18.47 -10.55 -9.97
N VAL A 60 -17.61 -10.90 -9.00
CA VAL A 60 -17.65 -12.20 -8.36
C VAL A 60 -18.96 -12.40 -7.61
N CYS A 61 -19.36 -11.44 -6.77
CA CYS A 61 -20.65 -11.52 -6.06
C CYS A 61 -21.82 -11.63 -7.04
N ALA A 62 -21.81 -10.89 -8.14
CA ALA A 62 -22.86 -10.97 -9.16
C ALA A 62 -22.95 -12.36 -9.81
N THR A 63 -21.81 -12.99 -10.08
CA THR A 63 -21.76 -14.33 -10.71
C THR A 63 -21.99 -15.47 -9.72
N SER A 64 -21.73 -15.27 -8.43
CA SER A 64 -21.81 -16.31 -7.40
C SER A 64 -23.07 -16.22 -6.53
N ALA A 65 -23.87 -15.15 -6.64
CA ALA A 65 -25.02 -14.92 -5.76
C ALA A 65 -26.03 -16.07 -5.75
N GLU A 66 -26.47 -16.53 -6.93
CA GLU A 66 -27.42 -17.64 -7.05
C GLU A 66 -26.88 -18.93 -6.42
N TRP A 67 -25.60 -19.23 -6.66
CA TRP A 67 -24.95 -20.41 -6.08
C TRP A 67 -24.84 -20.28 -4.55
N LEU A 68 -24.41 -19.12 -4.04
CA LEU A 68 -24.29 -18.86 -2.60
C LEU A 68 -25.62 -18.92 -1.85
N ALA A 69 -26.74 -18.65 -2.53
CA ALA A 69 -28.08 -18.77 -1.95
C ALA A 69 -28.66 -20.19 -2.02
N SER A 70 -28.02 -21.08 -2.79
CA SER A 70 -28.46 -22.46 -2.93
C SER A 70 -28.08 -23.31 -1.71
N SER A 71 -28.79 -24.43 -1.52
CA SER A 71 -28.45 -25.42 -0.49
C SER A 71 -27.15 -26.20 -0.75
N GLU A 72 -26.53 -26.00 -1.91
CA GLU A 72 -25.27 -26.66 -2.28
C GLU A 72 -24.03 -25.81 -1.90
N ALA A 73 -24.22 -24.55 -1.53
CA ALA A 73 -23.13 -23.70 -1.09
C ALA A 73 -22.60 -24.13 0.29
N ASP A 74 -21.29 -24.33 0.37
CA ASP A 74 -20.57 -24.62 1.62
C ASP A 74 -19.71 -23.41 2.06
N GLU A 75 -19.90 -22.25 1.43
CA GLU A 75 -19.10 -21.05 1.65
C GLU A 75 -19.95 -19.87 2.11
N SER A 76 -19.39 -19.03 2.98
CA SER A 76 -20.09 -17.83 3.45
C SER A 76 -20.09 -16.73 2.39
N PRO A 77 -21.21 -16.03 2.17
CA PRO A 77 -21.22 -14.80 1.36
C PRO A 77 -20.23 -13.75 1.87
N GLY A 78 -19.95 -13.75 3.18
CA GLY A 78 -18.95 -12.90 3.82
C GLY A 78 -17.54 -13.07 3.28
N SER A 79 -17.18 -14.25 2.77
CA SER A 79 -15.86 -14.51 2.19
C SER A 79 -15.70 -13.82 0.82
N PHE A 80 -16.80 -13.50 0.13
CA PHE A 80 -16.80 -12.97 -1.24
C PHE A 80 -16.84 -11.44 -1.32
N VAL A 81 -17.40 -10.76 -0.32
CA VAL A 81 -17.60 -9.29 -0.34
C VAL A 81 -16.32 -8.44 -0.26
N THR A 82 -15.16 -9.08 -0.14
CA THR A 82 -13.84 -8.43 -0.21
C THR A 82 -12.90 -9.15 -1.18
N TRP A 83 -13.39 -10.09 -1.99
CA TRP A 83 -12.56 -11.01 -2.77
C TRP A 83 -11.59 -10.29 -3.73
N GLY A 84 -12.03 -9.20 -4.37
CA GLY A 84 -11.19 -8.42 -5.25
C GLY A 84 -10.02 -7.73 -4.53
N MET A 85 -10.08 -7.53 -3.21
CA MET A 85 -8.97 -6.97 -2.43
C MET A 85 -7.71 -7.84 -2.51
N MET A 86 -7.87 -9.15 -2.71
CA MET A 86 -6.76 -10.09 -2.93
C MET A 86 -5.92 -9.73 -4.18
N PHE A 87 -6.52 -9.08 -5.18
CA PHE A 87 -5.83 -8.60 -6.37
C PHE A 87 -5.45 -7.11 -6.26
N ALA A 88 -6.28 -6.32 -5.57
CA ALA A 88 -6.03 -4.90 -5.31
C ALA A 88 -4.67 -4.66 -4.64
N GLN A 89 -4.21 -5.58 -3.79
CA GLN A 89 -2.91 -5.48 -3.11
C GLN A 89 -1.69 -5.37 -4.05
N ILE A 90 -1.79 -5.87 -5.28
CA ILE A 90 -0.72 -5.74 -6.29
C ILE A 90 -0.44 -4.27 -6.57
N THR A 91 -1.48 -3.43 -6.66
CA THR A 91 -1.31 -2.01 -6.98
C THR A 91 -0.70 -1.24 -5.80
N ALA A 92 -1.00 -1.63 -4.55
CA ALA A 92 -0.36 -1.08 -3.37
C ALA A 92 1.14 -1.41 -3.33
N ILE A 93 1.53 -2.64 -3.68
CA ILE A 93 2.93 -3.05 -3.83
C ILE A 93 3.64 -2.22 -4.92
N VAL A 94 2.97 -2.02 -6.05
CA VAL A 94 3.49 -1.20 -7.16
C VAL A 94 3.68 0.26 -6.73
N LEU A 95 2.66 0.88 -6.16
CA LEU A 95 2.72 2.27 -5.68
C LEU A 95 3.79 2.45 -4.60
N GLY A 96 3.88 1.54 -3.64
CA GLY A 96 4.88 1.57 -2.59
C GLY A 96 6.30 1.46 -3.12
N THR A 97 6.53 0.55 -4.07
CA THR A 97 7.83 0.42 -4.72
C THR A 97 8.20 1.69 -5.51
N LEU A 98 7.28 2.17 -6.36
CA LEU A 98 7.51 3.34 -7.21
C LEU A 98 7.71 4.63 -6.40
N ALA A 99 7.04 4.78 -5.24
CA ALA A 99 7.18 5.94 -4.37
C ALA A 99 8.64 6.17 -3.90
N VAL A 100 9.44 5.11 -3.92
CA VAL A 100 10.86 5.15 -3.57
C VAL A 100 11.75 5.02 -4.80
N THR A 101 11.58 3.97 -5.60
CA THR A 101 12.55 3.62 -6.65
C THR A 101 12.55 4.60 -7.81
N SER A 102 11.44 5.33 -8.05
CA SER A 102 11.39 6.38 -9.08
C SER A 102 12.33 7.55 -8.79
N GLU A 103 12.56 7.89 -7.52
CA GLU A 103 13.50 8.95 -7.12
C GLU A 103 14.96 8.53 -7.30
N TYR A 104 15.25 7.23 -7.14
CA TYR A 104 16.57 6.66 -7.44
C TYR A 104 16.81 6.59 -8.95
N GLY A 105 15.84 6.13 -9.72
CA GLY A 105 15.96 6.00 -11.18
C GLY A 105 16.14 7.34 -11.90
N THR A 106 15.52 8.41 -11.38
CA THR A 106 15.63 9.77 -11.95
C THR A 106 16.76 10.61 -11.34
N GLY A 107 17.41 10.12 -10.28
CA GLY A 107 18.40 10.89 -9.52
C GLY A 107 17.81 12.04 -8.67
N MET A 108 16.48 12.15 -8.59
CA MET A 108 15.76 13.18 -7.82
C MET A 108 16.05 13.10 -6.31
N ILE A 109 16.46 11.93 -5.81
CA ILE A 109 16.84 11.74 -4.40
C ILE A 109 17.90 12.77 -3.94
N ARG A 110 18.86 13.12 -4.81
CA ARG A 110 19.93 14.10 -4.51
C ARG A 110 19.37 15.52 -4.37
N ALA A 111 18.46 15.90 -5.26
CA ALA A 111 17.78 17.21 -5.18
C ALA A 111 16.89 17.32 -3.93
N THR A 112 16.16 16.25 -3.59
CA THR A 112 15.34 16.21 -2.37
C THR A 112 16.19 16.39 -1.12
N LEU A 113 17.33 15.71 -1.03
CA LEU A 113 18.22 15.79 0.13
C LEU A 113 19.00 17.12 0.19
N ALA A 114 19.30 17.74 -0.94
CA ALA A 114 19.87 19.08 -0.99
C ALA A 114 18.87 20.14 -0.48
N ALA A 115 17.58 20.00 -0.83
CA ALA A 115 16.52 20.91 -0.39
C ALA A 115 16.11 20.68 1.08
N THR A 116 16.08 19.43 1.53
CA THR A 116 15.73 19.04 2.91
C THR A 116 16.83 18.12 3.47
N PRO A 117 17.84 18.66 4.18
CA PRO A 117 18.98 17.88 4.68
C PRO A 117 18.64 16.92 5.84
N ARG A 118 17.36 16.84 6.23
CA ARG A 118 16.85 15.93 7.27
C ARG A 118 16.33 14.64 6.64
N ARG A 119 17.25 13.71 6.35
CA ARG A 119 16.96 12.39 5.74
C ARG A 119 15.76 11.66 6.37
N GLY A 120 15.69 11.63 7.70
CA GLY A 120 14.58 11.00 8.44
C GLY A 120 13.23 11.69 8.25
N ALA A 121 13.21 13.03 8.16
CA ALA A 121 11.97 13.78 7.96
C ALA A 121 11.39 13.55 6.56
N VAL A 122 12.24 13.44 5.53
CA VAL A 122 11.83 13.10 4.16
C VAL A 122 11.22 11.70 4.12
N LEU A 123 11.91 10.72 4.72
CA LEU A 123 11.41 9.34 4.73
C LEU A 123 10.08 9.21 5.48
N ALA A 124 9.96 9.85 6.65
CA ALA A 124 8.73 9.85 7.43
C ALA A 124 7.57 10.55 6.70
N ALA A 125 7.82 11.69 6.04
CA ALA A 125 6.82 12.39 5.25
C ALA A 125 6.33 11.52 4.07
N LYS A 126 7.25 10.88 3.36
CA LYS A 126 6.94 9.98 2.24
C LYS A 126 6.12 8.77 2.71
N ALA A 127 6.55 8.13 3.80
CA ALA A 127 5.83 7.03 4.42
C ALA A 127 4.41 7.45 4.85
N ALA A 128 4.25 8.63 5.46
CA ALA A 128 2.95 9.14 5.88
C ALA A 128 2.01 9.42 4.69
N VAL A 129 2.51 10.05 3.62
CA VAL A 129 1.72 10.29 2.40
C VAL A 129 1.29 8.97 1.76
N LEU A 130 2.23 8.04 1.59
CA LEU A 130 1.95 6.73 0.99
C LEU A 130 0.92 5.94 1.81
N ALA A 131 1.17 5.79 3.12
CA ALA A 131 0.29 5.04 4.01
C ALA A 131 -1.09 5.67 4.13
N GLY A 132 -1.16 7.01 4.30
CA GLY A 132 -2.43 7.72 4.38
C GLY A 132 -3.24 7.59 3.09
N THR A 133 -2.59 7.70 1.92
CA THR A 133 -3.30 7.60 0.63
C THR A 133 -3.77 6.17 0.37
N LEU A 134 -2.94 5.16 0.60
CA LEU A 134 -3.33 3.76 0.42
C LEU A 134 -4.37 3.31 1.43
N PHE A 135 -4.31 3.81 2.67
CA PHE A 135 -5.35 3.56 3.67
C PHE A 135 -6.70 4.06 3.18
N VAL A 136 -6.80 5.35 2.83
CA VAL A 136 -8.06 5.94 2.34
C VAL A 136 -8.55 5.23 1.08
N ALA A 137 -7.68 5.03 0.09
CA ALA A 137 -8.05 4.38 -1.16
C ALA A 137 -8.49 2.93 -0.95
N GLY A 138 -7.84 2.20 -0.04
CA GLY A 138 -8.20 0.83 0.30
C GLY A 138 -9.54 0.73 1.01
N VAL A 139 -9.82 1.59 2.00
CA VAL A 139 -11.13 1.64 2.65
C VAL A 139 -12.21 1.98 1.62
N VAL A 140 -12.00 3.00 0.79
CA VAL A 140 -12.99 3.40 -0.23
C VAL A 140 -13.21 2.26 -1.23
N THR A 141 -12.16 1.58 -1.67
CA THR A 141 -12.26 0.46 -2.60
C THR A 141 -13.02 -0.71 -1.99
N ALA A 142 -12.73 -1.08 -0.74
CA ALA A 142 -13.43 -2.14 -0.03
C ALA A 142 -14.92 -1.79 0.17
N VAL A 143 -15.22 -0.56 0.58
CA VAL A 143 -16.61 -0.11 0.78
C VAL A 143 -17.39 -0.10 -0.53
N VAL A 144 -16.80 0.39 -1.63
CA VAL A 144 -17.45 0.38 -2.94
C VAL A 144 -17.66 -1.06 -3.44
N GLY A 145 -16.66 -1.93 -3.25
CA GLY A 145 -16.77 -3.36 -3.58
C GLY A 145 -17.87 -4.06 -2.77
N PHE A 146 -17.91 -3.82 -1.46
CA PHE A 146 -18.95 -4.33 -0.57
C PHE A 146 -20.33 -3.84 -0.99
N LEU A 147 -20.54 -2.54 -1.15
CA LEU A 147 -21.87 -1.99 -1.51
C LEU A 147 -22.35 -2.51 -2.86
N GLY A 148 -21.46 -2.57 -3.87
CA GLY A 148 -21.81 -3.06 -5.19
C GLY A 148 -22.01 -4.58 -5.24
N GLY A 149 -21.19 -5.36 -4.53
CA GLY A 149 -21.29 -6.82 -4.50
C GLY A 149 -22.47 -7.29 -3.65
N ASN A 150 -22.64 -6.69 -2.47
CA ASN A 150 -23.73 -6.99 -1.56
C ASN A 150 -25.10 -6.67 -2.15
N TRP A 151 -25.19 -5.74 -3.11
CA TRP A 151 -26.43 -5.49 -3.85
C TRP A 151 -26.93 -6.73 -4.59
N PHE A 152 -26.05 -7.57 -5.15
CA PHE A 152 -26.45 -8.82 -5.80
C PHE A 152 -26.82 -9.89 -4.77
N LEU A 153 -26.05 -10.01 -3.69
CA LEU A 153 -26.31 -10.96 -2.60
C LEU A 153 -27.65 -10.67 -1.91
N ASP A 154 -27.98 -9.40 -1.69
CA ASP A 154 -29.24 -8.97 -1.07
C ASP A 154 -30.47 -9.34 -1.91
N ARG A 155 -30.35 -9.34 -3.25
CA ARG A 155 -31.44 -9.76 -4.15
C ARG A 155 -31.77 -11.24 -4.03
N GLU A 156 -30.78 -12.05 -3.66
CA GLU A 156 -30.95 -13.48 -3.38
C GLU A 156 -31.30 -13.75 -1.90
N GLY A 157 -31.51 -12.70 -1.09
CA GLY A 157 -31.88 -12.82 0.33
C GLY A 157 -30.73 -13.19 1.27
N ILE A 158 -29.48 -13.15 0.79
CA ILE A 158 -28.26 -13.47 1.53
C ILE A 158 -27.33 -12.25 1.71
N GLY A 159 -27.92 -11.06 1.65
CA GLY A 159 -27.22 -9.80 1.87
C GLY A 159 -26.67 -9.67 3.29
N LEU A 160 -25.54 -8.98 3.42
CA LEU A 160 -24.86 -8.71 4.67
C LEU A 160 -25.14 -7.28 5.13
N ALA A 161 -25.29 -7.08 6.44
CA ALA A 161 -25.31 -5.77 7.05
C ALA A 161 -23.90 -5.31 7.42
N LEU A 162 -23.68 -4.01 7.45
CA LEU A 162 -22.40 -3.44 7.90
C LEU A 162 -22.09 -3.74 9.38
N THR A 163 -23.15 -4.03 10.15
CA THR A 163 -23.09 -4.42 11.56
C THR A 163 -22.83 -5.92 11.76
N ASP A 164 -22.85 -6.71 10.69
CA ASP A 164 -22.53 -8.13 10.79
C ASP A 164 -21.06 -8.30 11.17
N ASP A 165 -20.80 -9.39 11.88
CA ASP A 165 -19.47 -9.61 12.45
C ASP A 165 -18.41 -9.65 11.34
N GLY A 166 -17.28 -8.99 11.60
CA GLY A 166 -16.18 -8.89 10.65
C GLY A 166 -16.37 -7.94 9.46
N VAL A 167 -17.58 -7.50 9.10
CA VAL A 167 -17.80 -6.66 7.90
C VAL A 167 -17.19 -5.28 8.05
N LEU A 168 -17.51 -4.53 9.11
CA LEU A 168 -16.88 -3.21 9.33
C LEU A 168 -15.36 -3.32 9.51
N ARG A 169 -14.90 -4.38 10.18
CA ARG A 169 -13.48 -4.69 10.36
C ARG A 169 -12.80 -4.88 9.02
N SER A 170 -13.39 -5.64 8.09
CA SER A 170 -12.78 -5.94 6.80
C SER A 170 -12.63 -4.70 5.92
N MET A 171 -13.56 -3.74 6.01
CA MET A 171 -13.47 -2.45 5.30
C MET A 171 -12.26 -1.63 5.79
N LEU A 172 -12.15 -1.44 7.11
CA LEU A 172 -11.04 -0.68 7.70
C LEU A 172 -9.71 -1.44 7.56
N GLY A 173 -9.76 -2.75 7.77
CA GLY A 173 -8.63 -3.66 7.65
C GLY A 173 -8.06 -3.70 6.24
N SER A 174 -8.91 -3.65 5.21
CA SER A 174 -8.47 -3.52 3.82
C SER A 174 -7.59 -2.30 3.59
N GLY A 175 -7.98 -1.14 4.11
CA GLY A 175 -7.15 0.07 4.06
C GLY A 175 -5.84 -0.10 4.83
N LEU A 176 -5.91 -0.62 6.05
CA LEU A 176 -4.73 -0.83 6.90
C LEU A 176 -3.72 -1.78 6.26
N TYR A 177 -4.20 -2.89 5.69
CA TYR A 177 -3.38 -3.89 5.03
C TYR A 177 -2.72 -3.34 3.77
N LEU A 178 -3.45 -2.61 2.91
CA LEU A 178 -2.87 -1.98 1.73
C LEU A 178 -1.83 -0.91 2.09
N ALA A 179 -2.08 -0.11 3.13
CA ALA A 179 -1.10 0.85 3.63
C ALA A 179 0.17 0.15 4.14
N GLY A 180 0.01 -0.94 4.91
CA GLY A 180 1.13 -1.75 5.39
C GLY A 180 1.93 -2.39 4.26
N LEU A 181 1.27 -2.97 3.25
CA LEU A 181 1.95 -3.55 2.08
C LEU A 181 2.66 -2.50 1.23
N GLY A 182 2.06 -1.32 1.07
CA GLY A 182 2.73 -0.20 0.41
C GLY A 182 4.00 0.20 1.14
N LEU A 183 3.97 0.31 2.47
CA LEU A 183 5.14 0.59 3.29
C LEU A 183 6.18 -0.53 3.24
N PHE A 184 5.74 -1.80 3.25
CA PHE A 184 6.61 -2.96 3.09
C PHE A 184 7.37 -2.89 1.76
N ALA A 185 6.65 -2.67 0.67
CA ALA A 185 7.22 -2.55 -0.67
C ALA A 185 8.15 -1.34 -0.80
N ALA A 186 7.78 -0.22 -0.19
CA ALA A 186 8.65 0.96 -0.11
C ALA A 186 9.96 0.65 0.64
N ALA A 187 9.90 -0.05 1.77
CA ALA A 187 11.08 -0.44 2.53
C ALA A 187 12.01 -1.36 1.74
N VAL A 188 11.47 -2.35 1.03
CA VAL A 188 12.25 -3.16 0.07
C VAL A 188 12.85 -2.28 -1.03
N GLY A 189 12.08 -1.34 -1.58
CA GLY A 189 12.53 -0.37 -2.57
C GLY A 189 13.72 0.47 -2.10
N ILE A 190 13.78 0.85 -0.82
CA ILE A 190 14.91 1.59 -0.24
C ILE A 190 16.17 0.73 -0.21
N LEU A 191 16.02 -0.57 0.11
CA LEU A 191 17.13 -1.51 0.25
C LEU A 191 17.70 -1.93 -1.11
N VAL A 192 16.82 -2.20 -2.08
CA VAL A 192 17.16 -2.74 -3.41
C VAL A 192 17.51 -1.63 -4.40
N ARG A 193 16.88 -0.45 -4.31
CA ARG A 193 17.09 0.72 -5.21
C ARG A 193 16.88 0.43 -6.71
N HIS A 194 16.18 -0.65 -7.05
CA HIS A 194 15.87 -1.04 -8.42
C HIS A 194 14.40 -1.47 -8.51
N THR A 195 13.62 -0.79 -9.36
CA THR A 195 12.15 -1.00 -9.44
C THR A 195 11.79 -2.45 -9.75
N ALA A 196 12.32 -3.02 -10.83
CA ALA A 196 11.95 -4.38 -11.25
C ALA A 196 12.31 -5.42 -10.17
N ALA A 197 13.56 -5.41 -9.67
CA ALA A 197 13.98 -6.30 -8.59
C ALA A 197 13.14 -6.14 -7.31
N ALA A 198 12.82 -4.93 -6.88
CA ALA A 198 11.99 -4.70 -5.70
C ALA A 198 10.57 -5.25 -5.88
N LEU A 199 9.94 -4.99 -7.04
CA LEU A 199 8.63 -5.56 -7.37
C LEU A 199 8.67 -7.09 -7.39
N SER A 200 9.65 -7.68 -8.08
CA SER A 200 9.80 -9.13 -8.20
C SER A 200 9.96 -9.78 -6.83
N VAL A 201 10.77 -9.21 -5.94
CA VAL A 201 10.98 -9.74 -4.57
C VAL A 201 9.69 -9.68 -3.76
N VAL A 202 9.02 -8.53 -3.73
CA VAL A 202 7.80 -8.37 -2.90
C VAL A 202 6.67 -9.24 -3.43
N LEU A 203 6.45 -9.25 -4.74
CA LEU A 203 5.40 -10.08 -5.35
C LEU A 203 5.69 -11.57 -5.18
N ALA A 204 6.94 -12.01 -5.39
CA ALA A 204 7.30 -13.41 -5.14
C ALA A 204 7.11 -13.79 -3.68
N LEU A 205 7.51 -12.93 -2.73
CA LEU A 205 7.35 -13.21 -1.31
C LEU A 205 5.87 -13.33 -0.91
N VAL A 206 5.04 -12.36 -1.32
CA VAL A 206 3.63 -12.29 -0.93
C VAL A 206 2.79 -13.36 -1.65
N PHE A 207 2.95 -13.51 -2.96
CA PHE A 207 2.07 -14.38 -3.76
C PHE A 207 2.62 -15.79 -3.96
N VAL A 208 3.94 -15.97 -4.07
CA VAL A 208 4.50 -17.29 -4.36
C VAL A 208 4.90 -17.96 -3.05
N VAL A 209 5.80 -17.35 -2.29
CA VAL A 209 6.32 -17.93 -1.04
C VAL A 209 5.21 -18.06 0.01
N GLY A 210 4.35 -17.04 0.16
CA GLY A 210 3.18 -17.06 1.04
C GLY A 210 2.27 -18.27 0.82
N ASN A 211 1.92 -18.54 -0.44
CA ASN A 211 1.04 -19.67 -0.79
C ASN A 211 1.78 -21.02 -0.75
N MET A 212 3.04 -21.06 -1.16
CA MET A 212 3.85 -22.29 -1.15
C MET A 212 4.20 -22.75 0.26
N ALA A 213 4.24 -21.84 1.25
CA ALA A 213 4.54 -22.19 2.64
C ALA A 213 3.54 -23.19 3.23
N PHE A 214 2.29 -23.22 2.74
CA PHE A 214 1.28 -24.20 3.16
C PHE A 214 1.58 -25.63 2.68
N LEU A 215 2.51 -25.82 1.74
CA LEU A 215 2.94 -27.16 1.30
C LEU A 215 4.01 -27.76 2.21
N LEU A 216 4.54 -26.99 3.17
CA LEU A 216 5.59 -27.44 4.06
C LEU A 216 5.00 -28.34 5.16
N PRO A 217 5.55 -29.55 5.38
CA PRO A 217 4.96 -30.51 6.31
C PRO A 217 5.25 -30.14 7.77
N GLY A 218 4.25 -30.30 8.64
CA GLY A 218 4.42 -30.18 10.09
C GLY A 218 4.38 -28.75 10.63
N THR A 219 4.63 -28.63 11.93
CA THR A 219 4.39 -27.39 12.70
C THR A 219 5.24 -26.20 12.24
N TRP A 220 6.46 -26.44 11.75
CA TRP A 220 7.31 -25.36 11.24
C TRP A 220 6.75 -24.76 9.94
N GLY A 221 6.14 -25.57 9.07
CA GLY A 221 5.47 -25.11 7.86
C GLY A 221 4.25 -24.25 8.17
N GLU A 222 3.42 -24.73 9.09
CA GLU A 222 2.26 -24.01 9.62
C GLU A 222 2.65 -22.63 10.17
N TRP A 223 3.63 -22.56 11.07
CA TRP A 223 4.10 -21.28 11.62
C TRP A 223 4.74 -20.38 10.56
N THR A 224 5.47 -20.96 9.59
CA THR A 224 6.05 -20.18 8.48
C THR A 224 4.95 -19.56 7.64
N ALA A 225 3.90 -20.32 7.29
CA ALA A 225 2.78 -19.81 6.52
C ALA A 225 2.02 -18.71 7.27
N LYS A 226 1.84 -18.85 8.60
CA LYS A 226 1.17 -17.85 9.45
C LYS A 226 1.93 -16.54 9.60
N LEU A 227 3.27 -16.59 9.59
CA LEU A 227 4.15 -15.45 9.84
C LEU A 227 4.71 -14.82 8.56
N LEU A 228 4.31 -15.27 7.37
CA LEU A 228 4.71 -14.60 6.14
C LEU A 228 3.91 -13.31 5.96
N PRO A 229 4.52 -12.20 5.51
CA PRO A 229 3.88 -10.88 5.53
C PRO A 229 2.52 -10.81 4.84
N GLY A 230 2.39 -11.50 3.69
CA GLY A 230 1.14 -11.56 2.94
C GLY A 230 0.02 -12.30 3.67
N ASN A 231 0.36 -13.35 4.40
CA ASN A 231 -0.62 -14.21 5.09
C ASN A 231 -0.93 -13.68 6.49
N ALA A 232 0.08 -13.17 7.21
CA ALA A 232 -0.08 -12.64 8.56
C ALA A 232 -1.11 -11.50 8.57
N GLY A 233 -1.05 -10.58 7.59
CA GLY A 233 -1.94 -9.43 7.52
C GLY A 233 -3.27 -9.65 6.82
N SER A 234 -3.47 -10.74 6.06
CA SER A 234 -4.61 -10.86 5.14
C SER A 234 -5.96 -10.99 5.84
N GLU A 235 -6.00 -11.66 7.00
CA GLU A 235 -7.23 -11.94 7.73
C GLU A 235 -7.98 -10.69 8.20
N VAL A 236 -7.27 -9.58 8.37
CA VAL A 236 -7.92 -8.30 8.70
C VAL A 236 -8.80 -7.78 7.57
N THR A 237 -8.61 -8.26 6.34
CA THR A 237 -9.28 -7.78 5.12
C THR A 237 -10.54 -8.55 4.75
N THR A 238 -10.84 -9.67 5.41
CA THR A 238 -11.98 -10.53 5.10
C THR A 238 -12.93 -10.61 6.29
N PRO A 239 -14.26 -10.54 6.11
CA PRO A 239 -15.22 -10.80 7.18
C PRO A 239 -15.12 -12.24 7.70
N VAL A 240 -15.12 -13.18 6.76
CA VAL A 240 -14.98 -14.62 6.98
C VAL A 240 -13.77 -15.11 6.18
N SER A 241 -12.94 -15.95 6.81
CA SER A 241 -11.73 -16.48 6.18
C SER A 241 -12.01 -17.70 5.33
N PHE A 242 -11.31 -17.81 4.19
CA PHE A 242 -11.20 -19.07 3.45
C PHE A 242 -10.20 -20.04 4.09
N ASN A 243 -9.36 -19.58 5.03
CA ASN A 243 -8.37 -20.40 5.71
C ASN A 243 -8.43 -20.18 7.24
N PRO A 244 -9.21 -21.00 7.97
CA PRO A 244 -9.38 -20.84 9.41
C PRO A 244 -8.12 -21.13 10.23
N GLU A 245 -7.06 -21.67 9.61
CA GLU A 245 -5.81 -21.94 10.31
C GLU A 245 -4.98 -20.68 10.54
N LEU A 246 -5.24 -19.58 9.82
CA LEU A 246 -4.49 -18.33 9.94
C LEU A 246 -4.65 -17.66 11.31
N LEU A 247 -3.75 -16.71 11.59
CA LEU A 247 -3.82 -15.92 12.82
C LEU A 247 -5.08 -15.07 12.84
N ALA A 248 -5.66 -14.90 14.03
CA ALA A 248 -6.82 -14.04 14.21
C ALA A 248 -6.57 -12.61 13.65
N PRO A 249 -7.59 -11.93 13.09
CA PRO A 249 -7.42 -10.74 12.27
C PRO A 249 -6.48 -9.66 12.82
N TRP A 250 -6.67 -9.27 14.08
CA TRP A 250 -5.86 -8.23 14.71
C TRP A 250 -4.48 -8.74 15.18
N THR A 251 -4.40 -10.00 15.59
CA THR A 251 -3.14 -10.65 15.98
C THR A 251 -2.22 -10.78 14.78
N GLY A 252 -2.74 -11.29 13.67
CA GLY A 252 -2.01 -11.38 12.41
C GLY A 252 -1.59 -10.01 11.88
N PHE A 253 -2.49 -9.02 11.91
CA PHE A 253 -2.16 -7.65 11.51
C PHE A 253 -1.06 -7.01 12.40
N ALA A 254 -1.04 -7.31 13.69
CA ALA A 254 0.01 -6.85 14.59
C ALA A 254 1.38 -7.46 14.25
N VAL A 255 1.42 -8.76 13.91
CA VAL A 255 2.63 -9.44 13.41
C VAL A 255 3.12 -8.79 12.12
N PHE A 256 2.23 -8.64 11.14
CA PHE A 256 2.54 -7.97 9.88
C PHE A 256 3.05 -6.53 10.11
N SER A 257 2.41 -5.78 11.00
CA SER A 257 2.85 -4.42 11.34
C SER A 257 4.26 -4.41 11.95
N ALA A 258 4.60 -5.39 12.79
CA ALA A 258 5.94 -5.54 13.35
C ALA A 258 6.99 -5.83 12.27
N GLU A 259 6.67 -6.67 11.29
CA GLU A 259 7.54 -6.94 10.13
C GLU A 259 7.77 -5.70 9.27
N VAL A 260 6.69 -4.96 8.97
CA VAL A 260 6.78 -3.68 8.23
C VAL A 260 7.64 -2.68 8.98
N LEU A 261 7.46 -2.53 10.29
CA LEU A 261 8.26 -1.63 11.12
C LEU A 261 9.73 -2.06 11.15
N ALA A 262 10.01 -3.35 11.32
CA ALA A 262 11.38 -3.88 11.29
C ALA A 262 12.06 -3.56 9.96
N LEU A 263 11.37 -3.78 8.83
CA LEU A 263 11.91 -3.53 7.50
C LEU A 263 12.10 -2.03 7.22
N LEU A 264 11.18 -1.18 7.69
CA LEU A 264 11.33 0.28 7.62
C LEU A 264 12.52 0.78 8.44
N VAL A 265 12.75 0.23 9.64
CA VAL A 265 13.92 0.57 10.47
C VAL A 265 15.20 0.16 9.76
N VAL A 266 15.27 -1.05 9.20
CA VAL A 266 16.43 -1.52 8.42
C VAL A 266 16.65 -0.63 7.19
N GLY A 267 15.58 -0.28 6.48
CA GLY A 267 15.61 0.66 5.35
C GLY A 267 16.12 2.04 5.74
N TRP A 268 15.65 2.59 6.86
CA TRP A 268 16.09 3.89 7.39
C TRP A 268 17.56 3.89 7.80
N LEU A 269 18.03 2.84 8.48
CA LEU A 269 19.44 2.69 8.84
C LEU A 269 20.33 2.58 7.60
N ALA A 270 19.91 1.80 6.59
CA ALA A 270 20.62 1.69 5.32
C ALA A 270 20.64 3.04 4.57
N PHE A 271 19.54 3.80 4.60
CA PHE A 271 19.42 5.11 3.98
C PHE A 271 20.31 6.18 4.64
N GLN A 272 20.58 6.06 5.93
CA GLN A 272 21.51 6.95 6.63
C GLN A 272 22.98 6.65 6.29
N ARG A 273 23.33 5.37 6.12
CA ARG A 273 24.72 4.94 5.91
C ARG A 273 25.17 5.00 4.46
N ARG A 274 24.24 4.85 3.50
CA ARG A 274 24.56 4.87 2.08
C ARG A 274 24.50 6.31 1.56
N ASP A 275 25.57 6.76 0.92
CA ASP A 275 25.56 8.01 0.17
C ASP A 275 24.55 7.93 -0.99
N ALA A 276 24.02 9.11 -1.35
CA ALA A 276 22.97 9.31 -2.34
C ALA A 276 23.52 10.01 -3.58
#